data_AF-A0A6L3MRF7-F1
#
_entry.id   AF-A0A6L3MRF7-F1
#
_cell.length_a   1.000
_cell.length_b   1.000
_cell.length_c   1.000
_cell.angle_alpha   90.00
_cell.angle_beta   90.00
_cell.angle_gamma   90.00
#
_symmetry.space_group_name_H-M   'P 1'
#
loop_
_entity.id
_entity.type
_entity.pdbx_description
1 polymer ?
#
loop_
_entity_poly.entity_id
_entity_poly.type
_entity_poly.pdbx_seq_one_letter_code
_entity_poly.pdbx_strand_id
1 'polypeptide(L)'
;MTSLSAPEAAGILGVSVSTLYAYVSRGLLRSLPDGASKRRRYDANEVRLLARRRADAKRAGGVAERSLDWGVPVLESRITQIAGGRLHYRGADAIALANDATLEETAALLWDCPPARLGAASLASTGFDAGQWDDWARRWAHVAPLERTLVLLPAAAAS
;
A
#
# COMPACT_ATOMS: atom_id res chain seq x y z
N MET A 1 -19.42 15.23 15.68
CA MET A 1 -19.03 13.82 15.96
C MET A 1 -20.25 12.94 15.75
N THR A 2 -20.23 12.04 14.77
CA THR A 2 -21.35 11.14 14.50
C THR A 2 -21.29 9.96 15.48
N SER A 3 -22.36 9.78 16.25
CA SER A 3 -22.48 8.66 17.19
C SER A 3 -23.42 7.59 16.65
N LEU A 4 -23.27 6.35 17.10
CA LEU A 4 -24.06 5.19 16.70
C LEU A 4 -24.79 4.59 17.90
N SER A 5 -25.94 3.99 17.63
CA SER A 5 -26.61 3.09 18.56
C SER A 5 -25.94 1.72 18.61
N ALA A 6 -26.26 0.91 19.63
CA ALA A 6 -25.72 -0.44 19.75
C ALA A 6 -26.03 -1.34 18.54
N PRO A 7 -27.26 -1.35 17.98
CA PRO A 7 -27.58 -2.14 16.78
C PRO A 7 -26.77 -1.69 15.56
N GLU A 8 -26.62 -0.38 15.33
CA GLU A 8 -25.84 0.15 14.20
C GLU A 8 -24.35 -0.20 14.33
N ALA A 9 -23.77 -0.02 15.52
CA ALA A 9 -22.38 -0.35 15.78
C ALA A 9 -22.10 -1.86 15.62
N ALA A 10 -23.00 -2.70 16.14
CA ALA A 10 -22.93 -4.15 16.00
C ALA A 10 -23.05 -4.59 14.53
N GLY A 11 -23.94 -3.95 13.77
CA GLY A 11 -24.10 -4.18 12.33
C GLY A 11 -22.84 -3.84 11.54
N ILE A 12 -22.19 -2.70 11.80
CA ILE A 12 -20.93 -2.32 11.16
C ILE A 12 -19.81 -3.32 11.50
N LEU A 13 -19.77 -3.82 12.73
CA LEU A 13 -18.76 -4.80 13.17
C LEU A 13 -19.05 -6.24 12.71
N GLY A 14 -20.26 -6.51 12.19
CA GLY A 14 -20.71 -7.85 11.85
C GLY A 14 -20.79 -8.80 13.05
N VAL A 15 -21.18 -8.28 14.23
CA VAL A 15 -21.28 -9.05 15.48
C VAL A 15 -22.65 -8.87 16.13
N SER A 16 -22.95 -9.71 17.13
CA SER A 16 -24.13 -9.51 17.96
C SER A 16 -23.96 -8.33 18.91
N VAL A 17 -25.07 -7.74 19.37
CA VAL A 17 -25.06 -6.65 20.36
C VAL A 17 -24.44 -7.11 21.70
N SER A 18 -24.61 -8.39 22.08
CA SER A 18 -23.96 -8.93 23.28
C SER A 18 -22.43 -8.95 23.14
N THR A 19 -21.91 -9.30 21.96
CA THR A 19 -20.47 -9.23 21.67
C THR A 19 -19.96 -7.79 21.66
N LEU A 20 -20.75 -6.83 21.16
CA LEU A 20 -20.42 -5.40 21.25
C LEU A 20 -20.24 -4.98 22.71
N TYR A 21 -21.15 -5.36 23.61
CA TYR A 21 -20.99 -5.06 25.04
C TYR A 21 -19.77 -5.73 25.67
N ALA A 22 -19.42 -6.94 25.23
CA ALA A 22 -18.19 -7.59 25.67
C ALA A 22 -16.94 -6.80 25.23
N TYR A 23 -16.95 -6.15 24.05
CA TYR A 23 -15.85 -5.25 23.62
C TYR A 23 -15.74 -4.02 24.50
N VAL A 24 -16.87 -3.42 24.89
CA VAL A 24 -16.86 -2.30 25.83
C VAL A 24 -16.29 -2.73 27.18
N SER A 25 -16.76 -3.85 27.73
CA SER A 25 -16.28 -4.35 29.02
C SER A 25 -14.80 -4.70 29.04
N ARG A 26 -14.23 -5.06 27.88
CA ARG A 26 -12.80 -5.34 27.70
C ARG A 26 -11.99 -4.10 27.31
N GLY A 27 -12.61 -2.92 27.25
CA GLY A 27 -11.95 -1.65 26.93
C GLY A 27 -11.62 -1.44 25.45
N LEU A 28 -12.18 -2.25 24.54
CA LEU A 28 -11.92 -2.17 23.09
C LEU A 28 -12.76 -1.09 22.39
N LEU A 29 -13.86 -0.67 23.01
CA LEU A 29 -14.70 0.44 22.56
C LEU A 29 -15.17 1.24 23.76
N ARG A 30 -15.32 2.55 23.61
CA ARG A 30 -15.92 3.40 24.64
C ARG A 30 -17.42 3.55 24.42
N SER A 31 -18.18 3.41 25.50
CA SER A 31 -19.61 3.73 25.52
C SER A 31 -19.81 5.11 26.13
N LEU A 32 -20.41 6.02 25.36
CA LEU A 32 -20.80 7.35 25.82
C LEU A 32 -22.24 7.31 26.34
N PRO A 33 -22.56 8.01 27.45
CA PRO A 33 -23.95 8.19 27.87
C PRO A 33 -24.69 9.04 26.84
N ASP A 34 -25.93 8.64 26.52
CA ASP A 34 -26.83 9.46 25.71
C ASP A 34 -27.50 10.48 26.63
N GLY A 35 -27.28 11.78 26.41
CA GLY A 35 -27.71 12.84 27.33
C GLY A 35 -29.22 12.90 27.62
N ALA A 36 -30.04 12.19 26.83
CA ALA A 36 -31.50 12.13 26.97
C ALA A 36 -32.06 10.74 27.33
N SER A 37 -31.24 9.67 27.34
CA SER A 37 -31.76 8.31 27.57
C SER A 37 -30.76 7.40 28.29
N LYS A 38 -31.24 6.33 28.94
CA LYS A 38 -30.37 5.27 29.50
C LYS A 38 -29.57 4.51 28.44
N ARG A 39 -29.77 4.79 27.14
CA ARG A 39 -29.09 4.09 26.05
C ARG A 39 -27.65 4.61 25.94
N ARG A 40 -26.75 3.72 25.52
CA ARG A 40 -25.35 4.04 25.28
C ARG A 40 -25.14 4.36 23.80
N ARG A 41 -24.26 5.32 23.54
CA ARG A 41 -23.83 5.72 22.19
C ARG A 41 -22.37 5.35 21.98
N TYR A 42 -22.02 5.09 20.73
CA TYR A 42 -20.68 4.67 20.33
C TYR A 42 -20.12 5.65 19.31
N ASP A 43 -18.83 5.95 19.39
CA ASP A 43 -18.19 6.80 18.39
C ASP A 43 -18.07 6.05 17.06
N ALA A 44 -18.62 6.62 15.97
CA ALA A 44 -18.64 5.95 14.68
C ALA A 44 -17.23 5.70 14.10
N ASN A 45 -16.24 6.53 14.45
CA ASN A 45 -14.86 6.36 13.99
C ASN A 45 -14.17 5.23 14.76
N GLU A 46 -14.38 5.13 16.07
CA GLU A 46 -13.82 4.06 16.90
C GLU A 46 -14.36 2.68 16.47
N VAL A 47 -15.66 2.60 16.17
CA VAL A 47 -16.30 1.37 15.64
C VAL A 47 -15.71 0.97 14.29
N ARG A 48 -15.55 1.91 13.35
CA ARG A 48 -14.95 1.62 12.04
C ARG A 48 -13.48 1.22 12.15
N LEU A 49 -12.72 1.84 13.05
CA LEU A 49 -11.32 1.48 13.29
C LEU A 49 -11.20 0.05 13.83
N LEU A 50 -12.06 -0.33 14.79
CA LEU A 50 -12.08 -1.69 15.30
C LEU A 50 -12.49 -2.70 14.22
N ALA A 51 -13.45 -2.36 13.36
CA ALA A 51 -13.85 -3.20 12.23
C ALA A 51 -12.67 -3.49 11.29
N ARG A 52 -11.87 -2.46 10.95
CA ARG A 52 -10.66 -2.59 10.12
C ARG A 52 -9.64 -3.51 10.77
N ARG A 53 -9.24 -3.25 12.02
CA ARG A 53 -8.29 -4.08 12.77
C ARG A 53 -8.69 -5.55 12.83
N ARG A 54 -9.99 -5.84 12.97
CA ARG A 54 -10.51 -7.21 12.96
C ARG A 54 -10.41 -7.87 11.60
N ALA A 55 -10.71 -7.15 10.53
CA ALA A 55 -10.50 -7.65 9.17
C ALA A 55 -9.02 -7.96 8.92
N ASP A 56 -8.14 -7.10 9.43
CA ASP A 56 -6.69 -7.25 9.28
C ASP A 56 -6.17 -8.44 10.11
N ALA A 57 -6.63 -8.62 11.35
CA ALA A 57 -6.30 -9.79 12.17
C ALA A 57 -6.81 -11.11 11.57
N LYS A 58 -8.01 -11.11 10.97
CA LYS A 58 -8.55 -12.28 10.27
C LYS A 58 -7.73 -12.63 9.02
N ARG A 59 -7.22 -11.61 8.31
CA ARG A 59 -6.26 -11.81 7.21
C ARG A 59 -4.90 -12.27 7.73
N ALA A 60 -4.42 -11.72 8.85
CA ALA A 60 -3.17 -12.08 9.50
C ALA A 60 -3.14 -13.55 9.97
N GLY A 61 -4.29 -14.11 10.36
CA GLY A 61 -4.44 -15.55 10.61
C GLY A 61 -4.08 -16.42 9.41
N GLY A 62 -4.21 -15.90 8.17
CA GLY A 62 -3.70 -16.53 6.94
C GLY A 62 -2.30 -16.03 6.51
N VAL A 63 -1.73 -15.06 7.22
CA VAL A 63 -0.37 -14.53 7.02
C VAL A 63 0.64 -15.30 7.87
N ALA A 64 0.25 -15.93 8.99
CA ALA A 64 1.16 -16.76 9.79
C ALA A 64 1.84 -17.88 8.96
N GLU A 65 1.13 -18.43 7.97
CA GLU A 65 1.66 -19.44 7.04
C GLU A 65 2.65 -18.85 6.01
N ARG A 66 2.55 -17.55 5.70
CA ARG A 66 3.46 -16.84 4.76
C ARG A 66 4.60 -16.08 5.44
N SER A 67 4.44 -15.74 6.72
CA SER A 67 5.45 -15.06 7.54
C SER A 67 6.67 -15.95 7.81
N LEU A 68 6.54 -17.27 7.71
CA LEU A 68 7.65 -18.20 7.87
C LEU A 68 8.71 -18.04 6.77
N ASP A 69 8.33 -17.56 5.58
CA ASP A 69 9.28 -17.38 4.45
C ASP A 69 9.75 -15.92 4.27
N TRP A 70 8.94 -14.91 4.62
CA TRP A 70 9.23 -13.51 4.26
C TRP A 70 9.06 -12.48 5.39
N GLY A 71 8.87 -12.95 6.63
CA GLY A 71 8.67 -12.09 7.80
C GLY A 71 7.29 -11.42 7.85
N VAL A 72 7.09 -10.56 8.85
CA VAL A 72 5.81 -9.84 9.05
C VAL A 72 5.75 -8.65 8.08
N PRO A 73 4.67 -8.48 7.30
CA PRO A 73 4.54 -7.35 6.39
C PRO A 73 4.64 -6.01 7.13
N VAL A 74 5.61 -5.18 6.73
CA VAL A 74 5.85 -3.86 7.35
C VAL A 74 4.99 -2.77 6.70
N LEU A 75 4.49 -2.98 5.48
CA LEU A 75 3.73 -2.00 4.72
C LEU A 75 2.64 -2.64 3.85
N GLU A 76 1.46 -2.04 3.82
CA GLU A 76 0.43 -2.36 2.82
C GLU A 76 0.74 -1.64 1.50
N SER A 77 0.76 -2.40 0.40
CA SER A 77 0.99 -1.86 -0.95
C SER A 77 -0.11 -2.30 -1.92
N ARG A 78 -0.38 -1.46 -2.91
CA ARG A 78 -1.29 -1.73 -4.04
C ARG A 78 -0.56 -1.84 -5.38
N ILE A 79 0.78 -1.91 -5.37
CA ILE A 79 1.61 -1.90 -6.59
C ILE A 79 1.70 -3.31 -7.19
N THR A 80 2.05 -4.30 -6.38
CA THR A 80 2.30 -5.67 -6.85
C THR A 80 1.56 -6.67 -5.96
N GLN A 81 0.88 -7.62 -6.59
CA GLN A 81 0.24 -8.74 -5.90
C GLN A 81 0.75 -10.07 -6.46
N ILE A 82 1.22 -10.95 -5.57
CA ILE A 82 1.56 -12.33 -5.90
C ILE A 82 0.55 -13.23 -5.19
N ALA A 83 -0.27 -13.93 -5.96
CA ALA A 83 -1.31 -14.82 -5.43
C ALA A 83 -1.62 -15.94 -6.42
N GLY A 84 -1.77 -17.18 -5.92
CA GLY A 84 -2.12 -18.33 -6.76
C GLY A 84 -1.12 -18.60 -7.88
N GLY A 85 0.18 -18.37 -7.63
CA GLY A 85 1.24 -18.53 -8.64
C GLY A 85 1.25 -17.47 -9.74
N ARG A 86 0.41 -16.42 -9.63
CA ARG A 86 0.34 -15.32 -10.59
C ARG A 86 0.87 -14.03 -9.99
N LEU A 87 1.50 -13.24 -10.86
CA LEU A 87 2.01 -11.90 -10.57
C LEU A 87 1.08 -10.88 -11.24
N HIS A 88 0.62 -9.90 -10.46
CA HIS A 88 -0.21 -8.81 -10.95
C HIS A 88 0.41 -7.46 -10.61
N TYR A 89 0.47 -6.56 -11.59
CA TYR A 89 0.82 -5.15 -11.39
C TYR A 89 -0.46 -4.33 -11.33
N ARG A 90 -0.74 -3.75 -10.16
CA ARG A 90 -1.98 -2.98 -9.87
C ARG A 90 -3.27 -3.68 -10.32
N GLY A 91 -3.30 -5.01 -10.22
CA GLY A 91 -4.45 -5.83 -10.63
C GLY A 91 -4.42 -6.34 -12.07
N ALA A 92 -3.52 -5.85 -12.93
CA ALA A 92 -3.31 -6.39 -14.28
C ALA A 92 -2.32 -7.57 -14.25
N ASP A 93 -2.60 -8.63 -15.01
CA ASP A 93 -1.73 -9.80 -15.11
C ASP A 93 -0.39 -9.43 -15.77
N ALA A 94 0.73 -9.70 -15.07
CA ALA A 94 2.06 -9.34 -15.55
C ALA A 94 2.47 -10.11 -16.83
N ILE A 95 1.96 -11.32 -17.04
CA ILE A 95 2.23 -12.09 -18.26
C ILE A 95 1.51 -11.45 -19.45
N ALA A 96 0.27 -11.00 -19.27
CA ALA A 96 -0.46 -10.29 -20.31
C ALA A 96 0.26 -8.99 -20.68
N LEU A 97 0.70 -8.22 -19.68
CA LEU A 97 1.49 -7.01 -19.91
C LEU A 97 2.80 -7.31 -20.66
N ALA A 98 3.51 -8.38 -20.32
CA ALA A 98 4.76 -8.74 -20.99
C ALA A 98 4.57 -9.13 -22.48
N ASN A 99 3.40 -9.66 -22.84
CA ASN A 99 3.09 -10.03 -24.21
C ASN A 99 2.61 -8.84 -25.05
N ASP A 100 1.79 -7.97 -24.44
CA ASP A 100 0.97 -7.02 -25.20
C ASP A 100 1.29 -5.55 -24.93
N ALA A 101 1.90 -5.20 -23.78
CA ALA A 101 2.14 -3.83 -23.38
C ALA A 101 3.59 -3.38 -23.61
N THR A 102 3.80 -2.10 -23.86
CA THR A 102 5.15 -1.53 -23.90
C THR A 102 5.73 -1.38 -22.49
N LEU A 103 7.04 -1.14 -22.43
CA LEU A 103 7.72 -0.78 -21.19
C LEU A 103 7.09 0.47 -20.56
N GLU A 104 6.82 1.49 -21.37
CA GLU A 104 6.23 2.75 -20.96
C GLU A 104 4.80 2.57 -20.46
N GLU A 105 3.98 1.75 -21.12
CA GLU A 105 2.62 1.46 -20.64
C GLU A 105 2.63 0.76 -19.28
N THR A 106 3.50 -0.23 -19.12
CA THR A 106 3.67 -0.96 -17.85
C THR A 106 4.22 -0.05 -16.76
N ALA A 107 5.21 0.79 -17.09
CA ALA A 107 5.76 1.77 -16.17
C ALA A 107 4.72 2.81 -15.74
N ALA A 108 3.88 3.29 -16.67
CA ALA A 108 2.83 4.25 -16.40
C ALA A 108 1.77 3.67 -15.45
N LEU A 109 1.41 2.40 -15.65
CA LEU A 109 0.58 1.62 -14.73
C LEU A 109 1.20 1.58 -13.33
N LEU A 110 2.48 1.20 -13.19
CA LEU A 110 3.15 1.12 -11.89
C LEU A 110 3.20 2.48 -11.17
N TRP A 111 3.55 3.53 -11.90
CA TRP A 111 3.64 4.91 -11.41
C TRP A 111 2.28 5.61 -11.22
N ASP A 112 1.17 4.99 -11.57
CA ASP A 112 -0.19 5.55 -11.45
C ASP A 112 -0.34 6.87 -12.22
N CYS A 113 0.10 6.88 -13.47
CA CYS A 113 0.08 8.07 -14.31
C CYS A 113 -0.33 7.76 -15.76
N PRO A 114 -0.71 8.77 -16.56
CA PRO A 114 -1.00 8.54 -17.97
C PRO A 114 0.24 8.09 -18.76
N PRO A 115 0.14 7.13 -19.71
CA PRO A 115 1.27 6.70 -20.54
C PRO A 115 1.97 7.83 -21.29
N ALA A 116 1.20 8.84 -21.71
CA ALA A 116 1.73 10.04 -22.36
C ALA A 116 2.78 10.78 -21.50
N ARG A 117 2.71 10.67 -20.17
CA ARG A 117 3.72 11.27 -19.26
C ARG A 117 5.10 10.64 -19.47
N LEU A 118 5.16 9.34 -19.71
CA LEU A 118 6.41 8.63 -19.94
C LEU A 118 6.89 8.79 -21.38
N GLY A 119 5.96 8.81 -22.36
CA GLY A 119 6.30 9.09 -23.75
C GLY A 119 6.78 10.53 -23.99
N ALA A 120 6.30 11.50 -23.21
CA ALA A 120 6.72 12.90 -23.28
C ALA A 120 7.94 13.23 -22.40
N ALA A 121 8.34 12.33 -21.50
CA ALA A 121 9.48 12.54 -20.63
C ALA A 121 10.77 12.50 -21.46
N SER A 122 11.59 13.54 -21.34
CA SER A 122 12.92 13.60 -21.95
C SER A 122 13.93 14.03 -20.90
N LEU A 123 15.08 13.36 -20.83
CA LEU A 123 16.19 13.76 -19.97
C LEU A 123 16.65 15.20 -20.27
N ALA A 124 16.52 15.65 -21.52
CA ALA A 124 16.84 17.03 -21.88
C ALA A 124 15.90 18.05 -21.19
N SER A 125 14.65 17.66 -20.92
CA SER A 125 13.66 18.53 -20.27
C SER A 125 13.80 18.60 -18.75
N THR A 126 14.59 17.70 -18.14
CA THR A 126 14.79 17.65 -16.68
C THR A 126 15.99 18.48 -16.22
N GLY A 127 16.71 19.14 -17.13
CA GLY A 127 17.98 19.82 -16.81
C GLY A 127 19.14 18.85 -16.59
N PHE A 128 18.95 17.57 -16.91
CA PHE A 128 19.98 16.55 -16.75
C PHE A 128 21.11 16.73 -17.77
N ASP A 129 22.34 16.88 -17.28
CA ASP A 129 23.52 17.01 -18.14
C ASP A 129 23.97 15.63 -18.66
N ALA A 130 23.42 15.26 -19.82
CA ALA A 130 23.77 14.01 -20.49
C ALA A 130 25.26 13.93 -20.86
N GLY A 131 25.92 15.06 -21.13
CA GLY A 131 27.34 15.08 -21.48
C GLY A 131 28.22 14.74 -20.28
N GLN A 132 27.94 15.38 -19.13
CA GLN A 132 28.59 15.05 -17.86
C GLN A 132 28.35 13.59 -17.44
N TRP A 133 27.12 13.10 -17.62
CA TRP A 133 26.77 11.71 -17.34
C TRP A 133 27.60 10.73 -18.18
N ASP A 134 27.71 10.96 -19.49
CA ASP A 134 28.49 10.11 -20.39
C ASP A 134 29.98 10.12 -20.03
N ASP A 135 30.52 11.28 -19.65
CA ASP A 135 31.90 11.41 -19.17
C ASP A 135 32.16 10.60 -17.89
N TRP A 136 31.24 10.67 -16.92
CA TRP A 136 31.32 9.85 -15.72
C TRP A 136 31.18 8.36 -16.05
N ALA A 137 30.20 7.97 -16.86
CA ALA A 137 30.01 6.59 -17.26
C ALA A 137 31.25 5.99 -17.92
N ARG A 138 31.93 6.76 -18.79
CA ARG A 138 33.22 6.39 -19.40
C ARG A 138 34.33 6.25 -18.37
N ARG A 139 34.48 7.21 -17.46
CA ARG A 139 35.53 7.18 -16.41
C ARG A 139 35.44 5.94 -15.54
N TRP A 140 34.22 5.53 -15.20
CA TRP A 140 33.95 4.36 -14.35
C TRP A 140 33.70 3.08 -15.16
N ALA A 141 34.00 3.06 -16.47
CA ALA A 141 33.73 1.90 -17.32
C ALA A 141 34.50 0.63 -16.92
N HIS A 142 35.62 0.79 -16.21
CA HIS A 142 36.47 -0.30 -15.71
C HIS A 142 35.91 -1.02 -14.47
N VAL A 143 34.90 -0.43 -13.81
CA VAL A 143 34.26 -0.96 -12.60
C VAL A 143 33.09 -1.87 -12.98
N ALA A 144 32.80 -2.87 -12.13
CA ALA A 144 31.68 -3.78 -12.38
C ALA A 144 30.34 -3.00 -12.47
N PRO A 145 29.36 -3.47 -13.27
CA PRO A 145 28.13 -2.74 -13.52
C PRO A 145 27.38 -2.30 -12.24
N LEU A 146 27.29 -3.18 -11.24
CA LEU A 146 26.61 -2.87 -9.97
C LEU A 146 27.30 -1.74 -9.20
N GLU A 147 28.62 -1.84 -9.02
CA GLU A 147 29.42 -0.83 -8.33
C GLU A 147 29.37 0.51 -9.05
N ARG A 148 29.45 0.49 -10.39
CA ARG A 148 29.28 1.68 -11.22
C ARG A 148 27.89 2.31 -11.02
N THR A 149 26.82 1.51 -11.00
CA THR A 149 25.46 2.01 -10.74
C THR A 149 25.33 2.62 -9.35
N LEU A 150 25.92 2.02 -8.32
CA LEU A 150 25.92 2.54 -6.95
C LEU A 150 26.62 3.90 -6.83
N VAL A 151 27.66 4.14 -7.64
CA VAL A 151 28.38 5.42 -7.67
C VAL A 151 27.66 6.47 -8.52
N LEU A 152 27.15 6.07 -9.69
CA LEU A 152 26.56 7.02 -10.64
C LEU A 152 25.15 7.48 -10.26
N LEU A 153 24.31 6.63 -9.64
CA LEU A 153 22.94 6.99 -9.27
C LEU A 153 22.86 8.21 -8.33
N PRO A 154 23.64 8.28 -7.23
CA PRO A 154 23.67 9.48 -6.39
C PRO A 154 24.21 10.72 -7.12
N ALA A 155 25.17 10.55 -8.03
CA ALA A 155 25.73 11.64 -8.80
C ALA A 155 24.69 12.26 -9.76
N ALA A 156 23.86 11.42 -10.40
CA ALA A 156 22.71 11.86 -11.19
C ALA A 156 21.63 12.58 -10.38
N ALA A 157 21.48 12.27 -9.08
CA ALA A 157 20.52 12.97 -8.23
C ALA A 157 21.02 14.33 -7.74
N ALA A 158 22.33 14.58 -7.81
CA ALA A 158 22.98 15.82 -7.36
C ALA A 158 23.29 16.80 -8.51
N SER A 159 23.03 16.40 -9.76
CA SER A 159 23.19 17.22 -10.98
C SER A 159 21.87 17.88 -11.36
#